data_AF-A0A6A4HRH2-F1
#
_entry.id   AF-A0A6A4HRH2-F1
#
_cell.length_a   1.000
_cell.length_b   1.000
_cell.length_c   1.000
_cell.angle_alpha   90.00
_cell.angle_beta   90.00
_cell.angle_gamma   90.00
#
_symmetry.space_group_name_H-M   'P 1'
#
loop_
_entity.id
_entity.type
_entity.pdbx_description
1 polymer ?
#
loop_
_entity_poly.entity_id
_entity_poly.type
_entity_poly.pdbx_seq_one_letter_code
_entity_poly.pdbx_strand_id
1 'polypeptide(L)'
;MSIEQWESIVKNYSGLPENFETWVWDALKIPEHIALSLPSYEPPTPDTNGDFFCNYYGCLKIYKNKQGWENHFNGEHLGFRVHCPACDAVL
;
A
#
# COMPACT_ATOMS: atom_id res chain seq x y z
N MET A 1 -7.71 6.30 10.45
CA MET A 1 -7.25 7.70 10.46
C MET A 1 -7.80 8.38 9.21
N SER A 2 -8.44 9.54 9.32
CA SER A 2 -8.94 10.27 8.15
C SER A 2 -7.82 11.05 7.45
N ILE A 3 -8.05 11.48 6.19
CA ILE A 3 -7.12 12.31 5.43
C ILE A 3 -6.83 13.64 6.17
N GLU A 4 -7.86 14.27 6.74
CA GLU A 4 -7.71 15.53 7.48
C GLU A 4 -6.85 15.38 8.74
N GLN A 5 -6.99 14.24 9.44
CA GLN A 5 -6.15 13.92 10.59
C GLN A 5 -4.70 13.71 10.17
N TRP A 6 -4.48 13.01 9.05
CA TRP A 6 -3.15 12.79 8.49
C TRP A 6 -2.47 14.10 8.09
N GLU A 7 -3.16 14.96 7.35
CA GLU A 7 -2.63 16.28 6.97
C GLU A 7 -2.28 17.14 8.17
N SER A 8 -3.10 17.12 9.22
CA SER A 8 -2.83 17.83 10.47
C SER A 8 -1.56 17.33 11.16
N ILE A 9 -1.34 16.01 11.15
CA ILE A 9 -0.12 15.40 11.70
C ILE A 9 1.08 15.88 10.89
N VAL A 10 1.09 15.65 9.56
CA VAL A 10 2.24 15.99 8.70
C VAL A 10 2.60 17.48 8.74
N LYS A 11 1.61 18.38 8.85
CA LYS A 11 1.84 19.83 8.98
C LYS A 11 2.63 20.24 10.22
N ASN A 12 2.63 19.42 11.28
CA ASN A 12 3.40 19.69 12.49
C ASN A 12 4.87 19.25 12.39
N TYR A 13 5.26 18.59 11.30
CA TYR A 13 6.64 18.19 11.09
C TYR A 13 7.50 19.35 10.59
N SER A 14 8.52 19.70 11.36
CA SER A 14 9.47 20.78 11.04
C SER A 14 10.92 20.28 10.86
N GLY A 15 11.13 18.95 10.86
CA GLY A 15 12.44 18.34 10.73
C GLY A 15 12.89 18.11 9.28
N LEU A 16 14.10 17.57 9.12
CA LEU A 16 14.64 17.18 7.82
C LEU A 16 13.86 16.00 7.22
N PRO A 17 13.71 15.88 5.89
CA PRO A 17 13.00 14.76 5.27
C PRO A 17 13.52 13.38 5.73
N GLU A 18 14.81 13.28 5.99
CA GLU A 18 15.54 12.08 6.45
C GLU A 18 15.01 11.56 7.80
N ASN A 19 14.51 12.44 8.66
CA ASN A 19 14.01 12.12 10.00
C ASN A 19 12.48 11.95 10.04
N PHE A 20 11.80 12.10 8.89
CA PHE A 20 10.34 12.13 8.84
C PHE A 20 9.73 10.81 9.27
N GLU A 21 10.27 9.69 8.80
CA GLU A 21 9.75 8.36 9.12
C GLU A 21 9.80 8.09 10.64
N THR A 22 10.98 8.27 11.25
CA THR A 22 11.15 8.11 12.70
C THR A 22 10.20 9.02 13.49
N TRP A 23 10.05 10.27 13.08
CA TRP A 23 9.13 11.20 13.74
C TRP A 23 7.66 10.78 13.58
N VAL A 24 7.25 10.30 12.40
CA VAL A 24 5.87 9.83 12.17
C VAL A 24 5.54 8.65 13.09
N TRP A 25 6.45 7.69 13.25
CA TRP A 25 6.26 6.55 14.14
C TRP A 25 6.03 6.99 15.59
N ASP A 26 6.87 7.93 16.07
CA ASP A 26 6.74 8.53 17.42
C ASP A 26 5.44 9.33 17.58
N ALA A 27 5.10 10.17 16.59
CA ALA A 27 3.94 11.07 16.62
C ALA A 27 2.62 10.29 16.63
N LEU A 28 2.56 9.20 15.86
CA LEU A 28 1.41 8.29 15.83
C LEU A 28 1.32 7.42 17.08
N LYS A 29 2.34 7.43 17.95
CA LYS A 29 2.48 6.54 19.11
C LYS A 29 2.25 5.08 18.73
N ILE A 30 2.59 4.70 17.50
CA ILE A 30 2.45 3.33 17.06
C ILE A 30 3.56 2.58 17.79
N PRO A 31 3.22 1.66 18.69
CA PRO A 31 4.24 0.85 19.32
C PRO A 31 5.01 0.10 18.25
N GLU A 32 6.34 0.08 18.35
CA GLU A 32 7.23 -0.68 17.45
C GLU A 32 6.75 -2.12 17.24
N HIS A 33 6.18 -2.74 18.29
CA HIS A 33 5.61 -4.08 18.20
C HIS A 33 4.42 -4.17 17.25
N ILE A 34 3.61 -3.12 17.06
CA ILE A 34 2.52 -3.11 16.09
C ILE A 34 3.08 -3.03 14.67
N ALA A 35 4.09 -2.17 14.43
CA ALA A 35 4.74 -2.08 13.12
C ALA A 35 5.42 -3.40 12.72
N LEU A 36 6.05 -4.08 13.68
CA LEU A 36 6.64 -5.42 13.50
C LEU A 36 5.60 -6.56 13.44
N SER A 37 4.39 -6.32 13.94
CA SER A 37 3.26 -7.28 13.87
C SER A 37 2.38 -7.10 12.65
N LEU A 38 2.61 -6.05 11.85
CA LEU A 38 1.94 -5.95 10.56
C LEU A 38 2.42 -7.13 9.70
N PRO A 39 1.51 -7.98 9.22
CA PRO A 39 1.92 -9.06 8.33
C PRO A 39 2.61 -8.41 7.14
N SER A 40 3.77 -8.96 6.75
CA SER A 40 4.37 -8.63 5.47
C SER A 40 3.29 -8.79 4.41
N TYR A 41 3.22 -7.84 3.47
CA TYR A 41 2.23 -7.93 2.41
C TYR A 41 2.44 -9.22 1.63
N GLU A 42 1.50 -10.14 1.77
CA GLU A 42 1.46 -11.37 0.98
C GLU A 42 0.52 -11.16 -0.21
N PRO A 43 0.95 -11.51 -1.44
CA PRO A 43 0.04 -11.55 -2.57
C PRO A 43 -1.17 -12.45 -2.23
N PRO A 44 -2.39 -12.06 -2.58
CA PRO A 44 -3.57 -12.86 -2.30
C PRO A 44 -3.48 -14.16 -3.08
N THR A 45 -3.87 -15.21 -2.38
CA THR A 45 -4.11 -16.52 -2.96
C THR A 45 -5.48 -16.52 -3.67
N PRO A 46 -5.64 -17.33 -4.73
CA PRO A 46 -6.95 -17.49 -5.34
C PRO A 46 -7.93 -18.15 -4.37
N ASP A 47 -9.21 -17.80 -4.49
CA ASP A 47 -10.29 -18.43 -3.73
C ASP A 47 -10.56 -19.87 -4.20
N THR A 48 -11.61 -20.48 -3.65
CA THR A 48 -12.05 -21.84 -4.03
C THR A 48 -12.43 -21.98 -5.51
N ASN A 49 -12.71 -20.88 -6.20
CA ASN A 49 -13.07 -20.84 -7.61
C ASN A 49 -11.86 -20.50 -8.52
N GLY A 50 -10.68 -20.24 -7.94
CA GLY A 50 -9.50 -19.79 -8.69
C GLY A 50 -9.42 -18.28 -8.90
N ASP A 51 -10.30 -17.50 -8.25
CA ASP A 51 -10.43 -16.06 -8.45
C ASP A 51 -9.61 -15.27 -7.41
N PHE A 52 -8.98 -14.18 -7.86
CA PHE A 52 -8.16 -13.29 -7.04
C PHE A 52 -8.95 -12.04 -6.64
N PHE A 53 -9.20 -11.89 -5.35
CA PHE A 53 -9.94 -10.75 -4.80
C PHE A 53 -8.99 -9.64 -4.37
N CYS A 54 -9.34 -8.39 -4.66
CA CYS A 54 -8.64 -7.26 -4.08
C CYS A 54 -8.98 -7.12 -2.60
N ASN A 55 -8.00 -7.33 -1.73
CA ASN A 55 -8.13 -7.18 -0.28
C ASN A 55 -7.94 -5.74 0.19
N TYR A 56 -7.80 -4.78 -0.72
CA TYR A 56 -7.73 -3.37 -0.37
C TYR A 56 -9.07 -2.89 0.20
N TYR A 57 -9.01 -2.15 1.30
CA TYR A 57 -10.20 -1.71 2.02
C TYR A 57 -11.17 -0.93 1.11
N GLY A 58 -12.39 -1.44 0.97
CA GLY A 58 -13.43 -0.86 0.13
C GLY A 58 -13.33 -1.18 -1.36
N CYS A 59 -12.35 -1.98 -1.79
CA CYS A 59 -12.26 -2.46 -3.17
C CYS A 59 -13.06 -3.76 -3.36
N LEU A 60 -13.85 -3.83 -4.43
CA LEU A 60 -14.72 -4.97 -4.76
C LEU A 60 -14.30 -5.68 -6.06
N LYS A 61 -13.06 -5.46 -6.52
CA LYS A 61 -12.57 -6.02 -7.79
C LYS A 61 -12.12 -7.46 -7.63
N ILE A 62 -12.41 -8.26 -8.66
CA ILE A 62 -12.13 -9.70 -8.74
C ILE A 62 -11.46 -9.97 -10.08
N TYR A 63 -10.45 -10.84 -10.10
CA TYR A 63 -9.66 -11.16 -11.28
C TYR A 63 -9.51 -12.67 -11.46
N LYS A 64 -9.46 -13.13 -12.71
CA LYS A 64 -9.28 -14.55 -13.05
C LYS A 64 -7.83 -15.03 -12.98
N ASN A 65 -6.88 -14.12 -12.87
CA ASN A 65 -5.47 -14.44 -12.79
C ASN A 65 -4.72 -13.43 -11.91
N LYS A 66 -3.57 -13.88 -11.41
CA LYS A 66 -2.72 -13.09 -10.50
C LYS A 66 -2.23 -11.80 -11.14
N GLN A 67 -1.81 -11.84 -12.41
CA GLN A 67 -1.27 -10.67 -13.11
C GLN A 67 -2.29 -9.52 -13.20
N GLY A 68 -3.53 -9.81 -13.54
CA GLY A 68 -4.59 -8.80 -13.62
C GLY A 68 -4.89 -8.17 -12.26
N TRP A 69 -4.86 -8.98 -11.21
CA TRP A 69 -4.96 -8.48 -9.84
C TRP A 69 -3.75 -7.61 -9.44
N GLU A 70 -2.52 -8.03 -9.77
CA GLU A 70 -1.29 -7.26 -9.48
C GLU A 70 -1.31 -5.91 -10.17
N ASN A 71 -1.65 -5.87 -11.47
CA ASN A 71 -1.73 -4.63 -12.24
C ASN A 71 -2.78 -3.68 -11.66
N HIS A 72 -3.92 -4.21 -11.23
CA HIS A 72 -4.94 -3.43 -10.53
C HIS A 72 -4.43 -2.87 -9.20
N PHE A 73 -3.86 -3.72 -8.34
CA PHE A 73 -3.41 -3.32 -7.02
C PHE A 73 -2.30 -2.26 -7.11
N ASN A 74 -1.31 -2.50 -7.97
CA ASN A 74 -0.21 -1.56 -8.19
C ASN A 74 -0.73 -0.23 -8.74
N GLY A 75 -1.57 -0.26 -9.78
CA GLY A 75 -2.06 0.95 -10.44
C GLY A 75 -3.05 1.77 -9.60
N GLU A 76 -4.06 1.11 -9.04
CA GLU A 76 -5.21 1.78 -8.40
C GLU A 76 -5.01 2.03 -6.90
N HIS A 77 -4.13 1.27 -6.24
CA HIS A 77 -3.95 1.36 -4.77
C HIS A 77 -2.56 1.82 -4.37
N LEU A 78 -1.51 1.40 -5.08
CA LEU A 78 -0.15 1.90 -4.81
C LEU A 78 0.23 3.11 -5.67
N GLY A 79 -0.53 3.41 -6.73
CA GLY A 79 -0.18 4.46 -7.69
C GLY A 79 1.08 4.16 -8.49
N PHE A 80 1.53 2.90 -8.50
CA PHE A 80 2.74 2.44 -9.15
C PHE A 80 2.37 1.66 -10.42
N ARG A 81 3.01 2.00 -11.54
CA ARG A 81 2.96 1.21 -12.76
C ARG A 81 4.36 0.69 -13.04
N VAL A 82 4.51 -0.63 -13.10
CA VAL A 82 5.77 -1.25 -13.53
C VAL A 82 5.90 -0.98 -15.03
N HIS A 83 6.92 -0.22 -15.40
CA HIS A 83 7.30 -0.06 -16.79
C HIS A 83 8.36 -1.09 -17.16
N CYS A 84 8.29 -1.62 -18.38
CA CYS A 84 9.36 -2.43 -18.93
C CYS A 84 10.63 -1.57 -19.07
N PRO A 85 11.78 -1.93 -18.46
CA PRO A 85 13.01 -1.14 -18.56
C PRO A 85 13.55 -0.99 -19.98
N ALA A 86 13.17 -1.90 -20.90
CA ALA A 86 13.67 -1.95 -22.27
C ALA A 86 12.81 -1.16 -23.27
N CYS A 87 11.50 -1.03 -23.03
CA CYS A 87 10.58 -0.40 -23.98
C CYS A 87 9.62 0.61 -23.36
N ASP A 88 9.70 0.84 -22.05
CA ASP A 88 8.86 1.75 -21.26
C ASP A 88 7.34 1.50 -21.37
N ALA A 89 6.94 0.33 -21.88
CA ALA A 89 5.55 -0.08 -21.90
C ALA A 89 5.06 -0.40 -20.49
N VAL A 90 3.84 0.05 -20.17
CA VAL A 90 3.12 -0.35 -18.95
C VAL A 90 2.80 -1.84 -19.04
N LEU A 91 3.29 -2.62 -18.06
CA LEU A 91 3.04 -4.06 -17.93
C LEU A 91 1.77 -4.36 -17.14
#